data_AF-A0A086J2L3-F1
#
_entry.id   AF-A0A086J2L3-F1
#
_cell.length_a   1.000
_cell.length_b   1.000
_cell.length_c   1.000
_cell.angle_alpha   90.00
_cell.angle_beta   90.00
_cell.angle_gamma   90.00
#
_symmetry.space_group_name_H-M   'P 1'
#
loop_
_entity.id
_entity.type
_entity.pdbx_description
1 polymer ?
#
loop_
_entity_poly.entity_id
_entity_poly.type
_entity_poly.pdbx_seq_one_letter_code
_entity_poly.pdbx_strand_id
1 'polypeptide(L)'
;MKAKRLSIFHNGDSQDGYLMETQNTSLLFDPPSVILDKNIEIGSILDRKYIEIEVIKEYPPNIAGIFITNSNALSVFFIESNVTIYLTDYIYLQMKERLKYYRSLGPVSQCTSAPQAHTKIVSVAEYKDISKRIKIIRNNQIINFTYLSITARAAGTSLGWVMYDIAQGREKICAYTYGIPGGSSLSHEMKPQNQPTPLFVNQFRAANALTIQDLSKAVTTLSNSKESFVITMDVLSHSVEMALHILSLVKTRNIYVVHPGFKRIMQLYEMKRDVFAEKFVSEPSIISTLFTTPRLKPSSLFKASKAMASESIIILCEPTFYKLFYKSMPVIHLSDYGIKFTGCMEDALKLPWISQLCLNKLKKDCAIEEKISVPVEDVTEEGLLIAESALFSIHLHNTHNINVVSKSKEGLSLHFAGDFKKDLIGLSLDCKESKLQNILSHNAASRLVVNSTLVCPVEDAVFKIKEEGGIVSVKKEQLPRN
;
A
#
# COMPACT_ATOMS: atom_id res chain seq x y z
N MET A 1 26.54 7.20 1.49
CA MET A 1 25.58 7.08 2.62
C MET A 1 24.95 5.70 2.58
N LYS A 2 24.88 4.99 3.71
CA LYS A 2 24.27 3.66 3.79
C LYS A 2 22.78 3.82 4.12
N ALA A 3 21.90 3.14 3.41
CA ALA A 3 20.46 3.16 3.69
C ALA A 3 19.99 1.76 4.11
N LYS A 4 19.40 1.64 5.29
CA LYS A 4 18.78 0.42 5.81
C LYS A 4 17.26 0.61 5.81
N ARG A 5 16.56 -0.26 5.09
CA ARG A 5 15.10 -0.30 5.07
C ARG A 5 14.57 -0.85 6.39
N LEU A 6 13.52 -0.23 6.89
CA LEU A 6 12.72 -0.67 8.01
C LEU A 6 11.32 -0.95 7.47
N SER A 7 10.76 -2.14 7.72
CA SER A 7 9.50 -2.57 7.13
C SER A 7 8.58 -3.19 8.15
N ILE A 8 7.29 -2.95 7.97
CA ILE A 8 6.20 -3.68 8.62
C ILE A 8 5.33 -4.23 7.50
N PHE A 9 5.04 -5.53 7.55
CA PHE A 9 4.15 -6.20 6.61
C PHE A 9 3.04 -6.94 7.38
N HIS A 10 1.79 -6.54 7.17
CA HIS A 10 0.65 -7.13 7.87
C HIS A 10 -0.55 -7.27 6.95
N ASN A 11 -1.08 -8.48 6.81
CA ASN A 11 -2.28 -8.78 6.01
C ASN A 11 -2.29 -8.13 4.62
N GLY A 12 -1.15 -8.21 3.92
CA GLY A 12 -0.97 -7.67 2.57
C GLY A 12 -0.71 -6.16 2.50
N ASP A 13 -0.75 -5.43 3.61
CA ASP A 13 -0.25 -4.04 3.68
C ASP A 13 1.22 -4.03 4.06
N SER A 14 1.99 -3.19 3.38
CA SER A 14 3.33 -2.84 3.79
C SER A 14 3.48 -1.34 3.97
N GLN A 15 4.19 -0.96 5.03
CA GLN A 15 4.78 0.36 5.13
C GLN A 15 6.27 0.24 5.39
N ASP A 16 7.01 1.08 4.68
CA ASP A 16 8.45 1.17 4.79
C ASP A 16 8.88 2.51 5.39
N GLY A 17 10.08 2.51 5.92
CA GLY A 17 10.87 3.67 6.29
C GLY A 17 12.35 3.37 6.07
N TYR A 18 13.19 4.39 6.25
CA TYR A 18 14.64 4.24 6.06
C TYR A 18 15.42 4.81 7.22
N LEU A 19 16.34 4.01 7.73
CA LEU A 19 17.45 4.48 8.53
C LEU A 19 18.61 4.77 7.58
N MET A 20 18.98 6.03 7.42
CA MET A 20 20.10 6.41 6.58
C MET A 20 21.27 6.88 7.43
N GLU A 21 22.43 6.30 7.19
CA GLU A 21 23.60 6.40 8.08
C GLU A 21 24.84 6.83 7.31
N THR A 22 25.54 7.80 7.87
CA THR A 22 26.95 8.08 7.59
C THR A 22 27.79 7.60 8.78
N GLN A 23 29.12 7.73 8.71
CA GLN A 23 29.98 7.36 9.84
C GLN A 23 29.62 8.10 11.14
N ASN A 24 29.06 9.32 11.04
CA ASN A 24 28.87 10.23 12.17
C ASN A 24 27.41 10.63 12.41
N THR A 25 26.46 10.19 11.59
CA THR A 25 25.06 10.65 11.66
C THR A 25 24.10 9.59 11.17
N SER A 26 23.11 9.24 12.00
CA SER A 26 21.98 8.39 11.61
C SER A 26 20.69 9.21 11.57
N LEU A 27 19.95 9.10 10.48
CA LEU A 27 18.71 9.83 10.21
C LEU A 27 17.60 8.82 9.95
N LEU A 28 16.43 9.04 10.55
CA LEU A 28 15.28 8.17 10.37
C LEU A 28 14.23 8.86 9.51
N PHE A 29 13.87 8.25 8.39
CA PHE A 29 12.89 8.74 7.44
C PHE A 29 11.64 7.87 7.46
N ASP A 30 10.47 8.51 7.57
CA ASP A 30 9.14 7.89 7.65
C ASP A 30 9.11 6.57 8.43
N PRO A 31 9.25 6.62 9.77
CA PRO A 31 9.13 5.43 10.60
C PRO A 31 7.86 4.64 10.20
N PRO A 32 7.98 3.32 9.91
CA PRO A 32 6.85 2.57 9.36
C PRO A 32 5.82 2.25 10.44
N SER A 33 4.57 2.14 10.02
CA SER A 33 3.37 1.79 10.79
C SER A 33 2.32 1.14 9.88
N VAL A 34 1.61 0.14 10.38
CA VAL A 34 0.45 -0.44 9.67
C VAL A 34 -0.77 -0.34 10.55
N ILE A 35 -1.83 0.27 10.02
CA ILE A 35 -3.10 0.45 10.73
C ILE A 35 -3.90 -0.84 10.55
N LEU A 36 -4.39 -1.40 11.65
CA LEU A 36 -5.10 -2.68 11.66
C LEU A 36 -6.62 -2.46 11.49
N ASP A 37 -7.03 -1.92 10.33
CA ASP A 37 -8.42 -1.49 10.07
C ASP A 37 -9.23 -2.34 9.08
N LYS A 38 -8.58 -3.28 8.39
CA LYS A 38 -9.18 -4.08 7.32
C LYS A 38 -10.34 -5.00 7.77
N ASN A 39 -10.31 -5.46 9.02
CA ASN A 39 -11.29 -6.38 9.62
C ASN A 39 -12.00 -5.75 10.82
N ILE A 40 -12.28 -4.45 10.75
CA ILE A 40 -13.04 -3.75 11.77
C ILE A 40 -14.53 -3.84 11.46
N GLU A 41 -15.28 -4.39 12.41
CA GLU A 41 -16.73 -4.23 12.48
C GLU A 41 -17.07 -3.19 13.56
N ILE A 42 -18.21 -2.52 13.41
CA ILE A 42 -18.72 -1.66 14.49
C ILE A 42 -19.02 -2.58 15.67
N GLY A 43 -18.17 -2.52 16.69
CA GLY A 43 -18.28 -3.37 17.87
C GLY A 43 -19.52 -3.05 18.70
N SER A 44 -19.93 -4.01 19.54
CA SER A 44 -20.91 -3.72 20.58
C SER A 44 -20.36 -2.68 21.56
N ILE A 45 -21.22 -1.94 22.26
CA ILE A 45 -20.80 -0.98 23.32
C ILE A 45 -19.93 -1.65 24.41
N LEU A 46 -19.99 -2.99 24.49
CA LEU A 46 -19.25 -3.81 25.46
C LEU A 46 -17.80 -4.09 25.02
N ASP A 47 -17.47 -4.03 23.74
CA ASP A 47 -16.14 -4.37 23.18
C ASP A 47 -15.21 -3.16 23.10
N ARG A 48 -14.65 -2.73 24.23
CA ARG A 48 -13.87 -1.48 24.36
C ARG A 48 -12.47 -1.45 23.70
N LYS A 49 -12.27 -2.03 22.51
CA LYS A 49 -10.96 -1.95 21.82
C LYS A 49 -10.93 -0.78 20.84
N TYR A 50 -9.84 -0.02 20.78
CA TYR A 50 -9.68 1.00 19.74
C TYR A 50 -8.96 0.41 18.53
N ILE A 51 -8.92 1.18 17.44
CA ILE A 51 -8.06 0.85 16.30
C ILE A 51 -6.62 0.66 16.80
N GLU A 52 -6.01 -0.42 16.35
CA GLU A 52 -4.64 -0.77 16.68
C GLU A 52 -3.70 -0.40 15.52
N ILE A 53 -2.47 -0.08 15.86
CA ILE A 53 -1.39 0.18 14.92
C ILE A 53 -0.23 -0.73 15.26
N GLU A 54 0.30 -1.44 14.27
CA GLU A 54 1.56 -2.14 14.40
C GLU A 54 2.72 -1.17 14.13
N VAL A 55 3.69 -1.13 15.04
CA VAL A 55 4.87 -0.25 15.01
C VAL A 55 6.14 -1.03 15.32
N ILE A 56 7.32 -0.52 14.93
CA ILE A 56 8.60 -1.14 15.31
C ILE A 56 8.80 -1.02 16.83
N LYS A 57 9.25 -2.11 17.47
CA LYS A 57 9.50 -2.17 18.91
C LYS A 57 10.56 -1.16 19.35
N GLU A 58 11.71 -1.19 18.68
CA GLU A 58 12.90 -0.43 19.05
C GLU A 58 13.57 0.16 17.81
N TYR A 59 13.89 1.46 17.91
CA TYR A 59 14.69 2.16 16.91
C TYR A 59 16.13 2.31 17.43
N PRO A 60 17.13 2.43 16.54
CA PRO A 60 18.51 2.69 16.95
C PRO A 60 18.62 3.89 17.90
N PRO A 61 19.45 3.81 18.96
CA PRO A 61 19.50 4.84 20.00
C PRO A 61 20.10 6.18 19.53
N ASN A 62 20.94 6.17 18.48
CA ASN A 62 21.73 7.33 18.05
C ASN A 62 21.16 8.04 16.80
N ILE A 63 19.83 8.22 16.75
CA ILE A 63 19.20 8.96 15.64
C ILE A 63 19.30 10.47 15.90
N ALA A 64 19.93 11.20 14.98
CA ALA A 64 20.11 12.65 15.06
C ALA A 64 18.84 13.45 14.71
N GLY A 65 17.94 12.87 13.90
CA GLY A 65 16.68 13.50 13.52
C GLY A 65 15.74 12.52 12.83
N ILE A 66 14.44 12.76 13.01
CA ILE A 66 13.38 12.01 12.33
C ILE A 66 12.75 12.93 11.28
N PHE A 67 12.61 12.47 10.05
CA PHE A 67 12.11 13.22 8.91
C PHE A 67 10.85 12.56 8.37
N ILE A 68 9.74 13.29 8.38
CA ILE A 68 8.47 12.78 7.88
C ILE A 68 8.15 13.49 6.56
N THR A 69 7.89 12.69 5.53
CA THR A 69 7.57 13.17 4.18
C THR A 69 6.08 13.11 3.87
N ASN A 70 5.33 12.27 4.62
CA ASN A 70 3.93 11.97 4.35
C ASN A 70 3.13 11.74 5.66
N SER A 71 1.82 11.87 5.58
CA SER A 71 0.91 11.76 6.73
C SER A 71 0.68 10.32 7.22
N ASN A 72 1.20 9.29 6.54
CA ASN A 72 1.01 7.89 6.92
C ASN A 72 2.03 7.36 7.93
N ALA A 73 3.11 8.10 8.24
CA ALA A 73 4.17 7.65 9.16
C ALA A 73 3.76 7.80 10.65
N LEU A 74 2.68 7.14 11.07
CA LEU A 74 2.05 7.33 12.38
C LEU A 74 2.86 6.76 13.55
N SER A 75 3.80 5.82 13.31
CA SER A 75 4.61 5.24 14.39
C SER A 75 5.44 6.28 15.14
N VAL A 76 5.70 7.45 14.54
CA VAL A 76 6.43 8.55 15.20
C VAL A 76 5.81 8.98 16.54
N PHE A 77 4.49 8.84 16.70
CA PHE A 77 3.78 9.16 17.96
C PHE A 77 4.04 8.15 19.09
N PHE A 78 4.64 7.01 18.77
CA PHE A 78 4.90 5.90 19.70
C PHE A 78 6.39 5.68 19.95
N ILE A 79 7.26 6.46 19.29
CA ILE A 79 8.71 6.45 19.53
C ILE A 79 9.00 7.15 20.86
N GLU A 80 9.73 6.46 21.74
CA GLU A 80 10.02 6.95 23.10
C GLU A 80 11.19 7.93 23.19
N SER A 81 12.03 8.01 22.16
CA SER A 81 13.18 8.90 22.14
C SER A 81 12.77 10.38 22.13
N ASN A 82 13.60 11.26 22.68
CA ASN A 82 13.38 12.72 22.63
C ASN A 82 13.90 13.37 21.34
N VAL A 83 14.14 12.56 20.30
CA VAL A 83 14.71 13.04 19.04
C VAL A 83 13.76 14.01 18.35
N THR A 84 14.32 15.08 17.79
CA THR A 84 13.61 16.10 17.02
C THR A 84 12.99 15.51 15.74
N ILE A 85 11.74 15.86 15.49
CA ILE A 85 10.95 15.42 14.35
C ILE A 85 10.74 16.62 13.41
N TYR A 86 11.19 16.47 12.16
CA TYR A 86 11.09 17.47 11.11
C TYR A 86 9.98 17.10 10.15
N LEU A 87 9.00 17.99 9.99
CA LEU A 87 7.84 17.81 9.12
C LEU A 87 7.13 19.15 8.85
N THR A 88 6.33 19.21 7.80
CA THR A 88 5.50 20.41 7.54
C THR A 88 4.29 20.45 8.44
N ASP A 89 3.71 21.62 8.60
CA ASP A 89 2.47 21.79 9.35
C ASP A 89 1.28 21.08 8.69
N TYR A 90 1.28 20.95 7.36
CA TYR A 90 0.30 20.13 6.63
C TYR A 90 0.34 18.67 7.08
N ILE A 91 1.52 18.06 7.03
CA ILE A 91 1.74 16.68 7.46
C ILE A 91 1.36 16.53 8.92
N TYR A 92 1.77 17.47 9.79
CA TYR A 92 1.44 17.41 11.21
C TYR A 92 -0.08 17.38 11.45
N LEU A 93 -0.80 18.31 10.81
CA LEU A 93 -2.24 18.44 10.97
C LEU A 93 -2.96 17.22 10.41
N GLN A 94 -2.56 16.73 9.24
CA GLN A 94 -3.09 15.49 8.65
C GLN A 94 -2.93 14.30 9.60
N MET A 95 -1.73 14.08 10.13
CA MET A 95 -1.46 12.98 11.07
C MET A 95 -2.30 13.11 12.35
N LYS A 96 -2.38 14.33 12.92
CA LYS A 96 -3.15 14.59 14.14
C LYS A 96 -4.65 14.37 13.94
N GLU A 97 -5.22 14.87 12.84
CA GLU A 97 -6.63 14.66 12.53
C GLU A 97 -6.93 13.20 12.16
N ARG A 98 -5.97 12.48 11.60
CA ARG A 98 -6.09 11.04 11.36
C ARG A 98 -6.19 10.23 12.64
N LEU A 99 -5.29 10.47 13.61
CA LEU A 99 -5.36 9.79 14.91
C LEU A 99 -6.65 10.12 15.65
N LYS A 100 -7.12 11.37 15.59
CA LYS A 100 -8.42 11.77 16.14
C LYS A 100 -9.58 11.04 15.45
N TYR A 101 -9.53 10.90 14.12
CA TYR A 101 -10.54 10.17 13.36
C TYR A 101 -10.60 8.71 13.82
N TYR A 102 -9.47 8.00 13.85
CA TYR A 102 -9.45 6.61 14.29
C TYR A 102 -9.91 6.44 15.74
N ARG A 103 -9.54 7.36 16.64
CA ARG A 103 -10.07 7.36 18.01
C ARG A 103 -11.57 7.63 18.06
N SER A 104 -12.11 8.45 17.15
CA SER A 104 -13.53 8.82 17.11
C SER A 104 -14.44 7.73 16.54
N LEU A 105 -13.89 6.76 15.80
CA LEU A 105 -14.63 5.57 15.38
C LEU A 105 -15.07 4.72 16.58
N GLY A 106 -14.50 4.98 17.75
CA GLY A 106 -14.94 4.40 19.01
C GLY A 106 -14.42 2.98 19.19
N PRO A 107 -15.04 2.23 20.11
CA PRO A 107 -14.73 0.83 20.32
C PRO A 107 -15.06 -0.02 19.08
N VAL A 108 -14.09 -0.82 18.62
CA VAL A 108 -14.14 -1.67 17.44
C VAL A 108 -13.85 -3.12 17.85
N SER A 109 -14.57 -4.09 17.28
CA SER A 109 -14.20 -5.50 17.41
C SER A 109 -13.07 -5.78 16.41
N GLN A 110 -11.98 -6.39 16.87
CA GLN A 110 -10.83 -6.73 16.03
C GLN A 110 -10.55 -8.23 16.08
N CYS A 111 -10.24 -8.77 14.90
CA CYS A 111 -9.65 -10.09 14.77
C CYS A 111 -8.18 -10.03 15.24
N THR A 112 -7.86 -10.77 16.31
CA THR A 112 -6.54 -10.78 16.93
C THR A 112 -5.49 -11.21 15.92
N SER A 113 -4.60 -10.29 15.56
CA SER A 113 -3.43 -10.60 14.74
C SER A 113 -2.19 -10.56 15.62
N ALA A 114 -1.31 -11.56 15.53
CA ALA A 114 -0.05 -11.52 16.24
C ALA A 114 0.92 -10.52 15.56
N PRO A 115 1.68 -9.71 16.34
CA PRO A 115 2.73 -8.86 15.77
C PRO A 115 3.88 -9.68 15.18
N GLN A 116 4.62 -9.09 14.25
CA GLN A 116 5.92 -9.60 13.84
C GLN A 116 6.96 -9.57 14.99
N ALA A 117 8.03 -10.34 14.85
CA ALA A 117 9.07 -10.47 15.88
C ALA A 117 9.66 -9.11 16.31
N HIS A 118 9.92 -8.21 15.36
CA HIS A 118 10.52 -6.88 15.57
C HIS A 118 9.50 -5.74 15.78
N THR A 119 8.20 -6.06 15.84
CA THR A 119 7.12 -5.08 15.96
C THR A 119 6.28 -5.32 17.21
N LYS A 120 5.50 -4.31 17.58
CA LYS A 120 4.50 -4.35 18.65
C LYS A 120 3.22 -3.71 18.16
N ILE A 121 2.10 -4.14 18.73
CA ILE A 121 0.79 -3.53 18.49
C ILE A 121 0.51 -2.53 19.60
N VAL A 122 0.05 -1.34 19.23
CA VAL A 122 -0.30 -0.26 20.15
C VAL A 122 -1.68 0.29 19.80
N SER A 123 -2.42 0.73 20.81
CA SER A 123 -3.71 1.36 20.59
C SER A 123 -3.55 2.79 20.07
N VAL A 124 -4.41 3.21 19.12
CA VAL A 124 -4.48 4.64 18.75
C VAL A 124 -4.89 5.54 19.91
N ALA A 125 -5.42 5.00 21.01
CA ALA A 125 -5.73 5.79 22.20
C ALA A 125 -4.47 6.21 22.98
N GLU A 126 -3.35 5.52 22.79
CA GLU A 126 -2.11 5.67 23.55
C GLU A 126 -1.10 6.63 22.90
N TYR A 127 -1.46 7.33 21.81
CA TYR A 127 -0.52 8.21 21.12
C TYR A 127 0.00 9.31 22.06
N LYS A 128 1.32 9.56 22.04
CA LYS A 128 1.97 10.58 22.88
C LYS A 128 1.81 11.97 22.25
N ASP A 129 1.70 13.02 23.06
CA ASP A 129 1.85 14.38 22.53
C ASP A 129 3.32 14.62 22.15
N ILE A 130 3.59 14.65 20.84
CA ILE A 130 4.91 14.89 20.28
C ILE A 130 5.16 16.37 19.95
N SER A 131 4.25 17.28 20.30
CA SER A 131 4.35 18.72 19.96
C SER A 131 5.70 19.34 20.35
N LYS A 132 6.24 18.99 21.52
CA LYS A 132 7.54 19.47 22.02
C LYS A 132 8.75 19.00 21.21
N ARG A 133 8.60 17.91 20.45
CA ARG A 133 9.66 17.31 19.61
C ARG A 133 9.57 17.78 18.16
N ILE A 134 8.46 18.39 17.76
CA ILE A 134 8.23 18.78 16.38
C ILE A 134 8.91 20.11 16.09
N LYS A 135 9.69 20.11 15.01
CA LYS A 135 10.17 21.31 14.34
C LYS A 135 9.45 21.42 13.01
N ILE A 136 8.50 22.36 12.94
CA ILE A 136 7.80 22.68 11.70
C ILE A 136 8.79 23.28 10.71
N ILE A 137 8.84 22.72 9.51
CA ILE A 137 9.71 23.17 8.44
C ILE A 137 8.92 23.74 7.27
N ARG A 138 9.56 24.60 6.49
CA ARG A 138 9.03 25.17 5.25
C ARG A 138 9.74 24.58 4.04
N ASN A 139 9.10 24.68 2.88
CA ASN A 139 9.77 24.36 1.62
C ASN A 139 11.01 25.25 1.42
N ASN A 140 12.06 24.65 0.88
CA ASN A 140 13.40 25.18 0.70
C ASN A 140 14.16 25.53 2.00
N GLN A 141 13.65 25.12 3.17
CA GLN A 141 14.38 25.29 4.41
C GLN A 141 15.54 24.30 4.49
N ILE A 142 16.72 24.81 4.82
CA ILE A 142 17.94 24.03 5.05
C ILE A 142 18.07 23.75 6.55
N ILE A 143 18.31 22.48 6.88
CA ILE A 143 18.53 21.97 8.23
C ILE A 143 19.97 21.48 8.28
N ASN A 144 20.80 22.15 9.06
CA ASN A 144 22.22 21.85 9.15
C ASN A 144 22.51 20.90 10.31
N PHE A 145 23.24 19.84 10.00
CA PHE A 145 23.94 18.96 10.93
C PHE A 145 25.44 19.18 10.76
N THR A 146 26.27 18.66 11.67
CA THR A 146 27.72 18.86 11.67
C THR A 146 28.38 18.49 10.34
N TYR A 147 27.91 17.43 9.68
CA TYR A 147 28.51 16.90 8.45
C TYR A 147 27.53 16.80 7.27
N LEU A 148 26.28 17.19 7.47
CA LEU A 148 25.22 17.04 6.48
C LEU A 148 24.29 18.25 6.51
N SER A 149 23.73 18.60 5.36
CA SER A 149 22.59 19.51 5.28
C SER A 149 21.42 18.80 4.64
N ILE A 150 20.22 19.10 5.14
CA ILE A 150 18.98 18.53 4.63
C ILE A 150 18.09 19.66 4.18
N THR A 151 17.69 19.65 2.91
CA THR A 151 16.79 20.66 2.34
C THR A 151 15.42 20.05 2.13
N ALA A 152 14.39 20.63 2.72
CA ALA A 152 13.01 20.25 2.47
C ALA A 152 12.54 20.86 1.15
N ARG A 153 11.93 20.08 0.26
CA ARG A 153 11.28 20.54 -0.96
C ARG A 153 9.92 19.89 -1.09
N ALA A 154 9.06 20.45 -1.93
CA ALA A 154 7.81 19.77 -2.22
C ALA A 154 8.05 18.44 -2.94
N ALA A 155 7.31 17.41 -2.54
CA ALA A 155 7.47 16.07 -3.10
C ALA A 155 6.88 15.90 -4.51
N GLY A 156 6.06 16.85 -4.99
CA GLY A 156 5.39 16.73 -6.30
C GLY A 156 4.42 15.54 -6.37
N THR A 157 3.94 15.10 -5.20
CA THR A 157 3.04 13.96 -5.02
C THR A 157 1.71 14.45 -4.48
N SER A 158 1.57 14.62 -3.17
CA SER A 158 0.36 15.21 -2.57
C SER A 158 0.67 16.59 -2.02
N LEU A 159 -0.35 17.44 -1.97
CA LEU A 159 -0.25 18.76 -1.36
C LEU A 159 0.25 18.65 0.09
N GLY A 160 1.29 19.44 0.41
CA GLY A 160 1.91 19.47 1.73
C GLY A 160 2.97 18.37 2.00
N TRP A 161 3.08 17.36 1.12
CA TRP A 161 4.12 16.33 1.23
C TRP A 161 5.48 16.85 0.79
N VAL A 162 6.53 16.31 1.42
CA VAL A 162 7.89 16.84 1.31
C VAL A 162 8.87 15.78 0.85
N MET A 163 9.79 16.18 -0.02
CA MET A 163 11.00 15.44 -0.34
C MET A 163 12.16 16.10 0.40
N TYR A 164 13.10 15.29 0.89
CA TYR A 164 14.30 15.77 1.56
C TYR A 164 15.53 15.48 0.72
N ASP A 165 16.26 16.52 0.31
CA ASP A 165 17.58 16.33 -0.29
C ASP A 165 18.65 16.39 0.79
N ILE A 166 19.60 15.49 0.69
CA ILE A 166 20.68 15.30 1.63
C ILE A 166 21.97 15.65 0.92
N ALA A 167 22.73 16.59 1.51
CA ALA A 167 24.00 17.06 0.97
C ALA A 167 25.10 16.99 2.04
N GLN A 168 26.34 16.83 1.59
CA GLN A 168 27.55 16.93 2.42
C GLN A 168 28.44 18.01 1.82
N GLY A 169 28.55 19.14 2.52
CA GLY A 169 29.19 20.35 1.96
C GLY A 169 28.40 20.88 0.75
N ARG A 170 29.06 20.95 -0.42
CA ARG A 170 28.44 21.39 -1.69
C ARG A 170 27.89 20.23 -2.53
N GLU A 171 28.16 18.99 -2.14
CA GLU A 171 27.79 17.80 -2.91
C GLU A 171 26.43 17.28 -2.45
N LYS A 172 25.50 17.10 -3.41
CA LYS A 172 24.24 16.39 -3.16
C LYS A 172 24.48 14.89 -3.17
N ILE A 173 24.18 14.23 -2.06
CA ILE A 173 24.38 12.79 -1.91
C ILE A 173 23.18 12.02 -2.46
N CYS A 174 21.98 12.37 -2.01
CA CYS A 174 20.74 11.73 -2.41
C CYS A 174 19.53 12.58 -2.05
N ALA A 175 18.36 12.15 -2.51
CA ALA A 175 17.06 12.65 -2.09
C ALA A 175 16.20 11.50 -1.58
N TYR A 176 15.25 11.81 -0.70
CA TYR A 176 14.31 10.86 -0.15
C TYR A 176 12.88 11.40 -0.20
N THR A 177 11.93 10.56 -0.62
CA THR A 177 10.49 10.85 -0.66
C THR A 177 9.69 9.57 -0.43
N TYR A 178 8.50 9.69 0.16
CA TYR A 178 7.64 8.52 0.33
C TYR A 178 7.10 7.98 -1.00
N GLY A 179 6.62 8.87 -1.85
CA GLY A 179 6.05 8.54 -3.15
C GLY A 179 6.92 9.07 -4.29
N ILE A 180 6.87 8.38 -5.42
CA ILE A 180 7.55 8.80 -6.65
C ILE A 180 7.03 10.20 -7.09
N PRO A 181 7.89 11.19 -7.32
CA PRO A 181 7.48 12.50 -7.81
C PRO A 181 7.00 12.38 -9.26
N GLY A 182 5.82 12.89 -9.59
CA GLY A 182 5.23 12.83 -10.94
C GLY A 182 5.68 13.94 -11.89
N GLY A 183 6.77 14.67 -11.57
CA GLY A 183 7.17 15.90 -12.28
C GLY A 183 6.37 17.13 -11.86
N SER A 184 5.05 17.02 -11.72
CA SER A 184 4.18 17.97 -11.05
C SER A 184 2.92 17.27 -10.54
N SER A 185 2.47 17.60 -9.34
CA SER A 185 1.14 17.20 -8.91
C SER A 185 0.12 18.15 -9.56
N LEU A 186 -1.16 17.78 -9.57
CA LEU A 186 -2.19 18.69 -10.09
C LEU A 186 -2.17 19.99 -9.30
N SER A 187 -2.05 19.89 -7.98
CA SER A 187 -2.14 20.98 -7.02
C SER A 187 -0.82 21.67 -6.69
N HIS A 188 0.33 21.04 -7.00
CA HIS A 188 1.64 21.54 -6.61
C HIS A 188 2.72 21.25 -7.67
N GLU A 189 3.37 22.30 -8.15
CA GLU A 189 4.50 22.16 -9.08
C GLU A 189 5.79 21.90 -8.32
N MET A 190 6.48 20.82 -8.70
CA MET A 190 7.83 20.57 -8.21
C MET A 190 8.81 21.32 -9.12
N LYS A 191 9.59 22.26 -8.54
CA LYS A 191 10.62 22.94 -9.31
C LYS A 191 11.68 21.94 -9.77
N PRO A 192 12.06 21.93 -11.07
CA PRO A 192 13.08 21.02 -11.57
C PRO A 192 14.41 21.23 -10.84
N GLN A 193 15.16 20.16 -10.60
CA GLN A 193 16.50 20.28 -10.05
C GLN A 193 17.54 20.35 -11.17
N ASN A 194 18.53 21.23 -11.00
CA ASN A 194 19.60 21.40 -11.99
C ASN A 194 20.67 20.29 -11.92
N GLN A 195 20.69 19.49 -10.85
CA GLN A 195 21.73 18.49 -10.62
C GLN A 195 21.10 17.09 -10.50
N PRO A 196 21.54 16.13 -11.34
CA PRO A 196 21.16 14.73 -11.20
C PRO A 196 21.52 14.18 -9.81
N THR A 197 20.55 13.58 -9.11
CA THR A 197 20.67 13.11 -7.72
C THR A 197 20.02 11.73 -7.56
N PRO A 198 20.63 10.78 -6.82
CA PRO A 198 20.00 9.51 -6.50
C PRO A 198 18.74 9.70 -5.64
N LEU A 199 17.64 9.05 -5.99
CA LEU A 199 16.36 9.18 -5.30
C LEU A 199 15.97 7.87 -4.60
N PHE A 200 15.85 7.90 -3.27
CA PHE A 200 15.25 6.83 -2.48
C PHE A 200 13.73 7.04 -2.39
N VAL A 201 12.97 5.98 -2.69
CA VAL A 201 11.51 6.00 -2.63
C VAL A 201 10.98 4.81 -1.84
N ASN A 202 9.97 5.04 -0.98
CA ASN A 202 9.31 4.00 -0.21
C ASN A 202 8.29 3.22 -1.05
N GLN A 203 7.33 3.91 -1.66
CA GLN A 203 6.20 3.29 -2.33
C GLN A 203 6.21 3.54 -3.84
N PHE A 204 6.04 2.44 -4.56
CA PHE A 204 5.71 2.40 -5.98
C PHE A 204 4.54 1.44 -6.18
N ARG A 205 3.62 1.74 -7.10
CA ARG A 205 2.55 0.82 -7.46
C ARG A 205 2.99 -0.16 -8.54
N ALA A 206 2.29 -1.30 -8.60
CA ALA A 206 2.50 -2.35 -9.59
C ALA A 206 2.17 -1.86 -11.02
N ALA A 207 2.74 -2.53 -12.02
CA ALA A 207 2.76 -2.14 -13.43
C ALA A 207 1.39 -2.02 -14.15
N ASN A 208 0.27 -2.38 -13.50
CA ASN A 208 -1.05 -2.48 -14.14
C ASN A 208 -2.08 -1.47 -13.59
N ALA A 209 -1.65 -0.40 -12.91
CA ALA A 209 -2.58 0.57 -12.36
C ALA A 209 -3.14 1.51 -13.45
N LEU A 210 -4.43 1.86 -13.37
CA LEU A 210 -5.09 2.79 -14.30
C LEU A 210 -4.50 4.21 -14.20
N THR A 211 -4.46 4.96 -15.29
CA THR A 211 -3.82 6.28 -15.36
C THR A 211 -4.73 7.42 -14.87
N ILE A 212 -4.17 8.63 -14.69
CA ILE A 212 -4.97 9.85 -14.42
C ILE A 212 -5.95 10.18 -15.54
N GLN A 213 -5.60 9.83 -16.79
CA GLN A 213 -6.48 9.96 -17.95
C GLN A 213 -7.66 9.00 -17.84
N ASP A 214 -7.44 7.77 -17.38
CA ASP A 214 -8.51 6.78 -17.14
C ASP A 214 -9.45 7.24 -16.03
N LEU A 215 -8.92 7.83 -14.95
CA LEU A 215 -9.75 8.44 -13.91
C LEU A 215 -10.57 9.61 -14.47
N SER A 216 -9.91 10.49 -15.23
CA SER A 216 -10.57 11.66 -15.84
C SER A 216 -11.74 11.21 -16.71
N LYS A 217 -11.55 10.14 -17.50
CA LYS A 217 -12.59 9.54 -18.33
C LYS A 217 -13.73 8.98 -17.47
N ALA A 218 -13.42 8.18 -16.44
CA ALA A 218 -14.44 7.62 -15.54
C ALA A 218 -15.29 8.70 -14.85
N VAL A 219 -14.63 9.73 -14.30
CA VAL A 219 -15.30 10.88 -13.67
C VAL A 219 -16.17 11.62 -14.67
N THR A 220 -15.68 11.88 -15.89
CA THR A 220 -16.42 12.60 -16.92
C THR A 220 -17.62 11.79 -17.42
N THR A 221 -17.47 10.47 -17.60
CA THR A 221 -18.56 9.59 -18.03
C THR A 221 -19.72 9.59 -17.03
N LEU A 222 -19.45 9.33 -15.74
CA LEU A 222 -20.47 9.41 -14.69
C LEU A 222 -21.01 10.84 -14.52
N SER A 223 -20.18 11.84 -14.85
CA SER A 223 -20.61 13.23 -14.79
C SER A 223 -21.53 13.64 -15.94
N ASN A 224 -21.39 13.04 -17.11
CA ASN A 224 -22.26 13.30 -18.24
C ASN A 224 -23.59 12.53 -18.13
N SER A 225 -23.60 11.38 -17.45
CA SER A 225 -24.83 10.62 -17.17
C SER A 225 -25.73 11.28 -16.12
N LYS A 226 -25.32 12.39 -15.50
CA LYS A 226 -26.04 13.03 -14.38
C LYS A 226 -26.22 12.10 -13.16
N GLU A 227 -25.42 11.05 -13.07
CA GLU A 227 -25.46 10.11 -11.93
C GLU A 227 -24.66 10.65 -10.75
N SER A 228 -25.18 10.41 -9.54
CA SER A 228 -24.45 10.64 -8.30
C SER A 228 -23.53 9.46 -8.02
N PHE A 229 -22.29 9.72 -7.63
CA PHE A 229 -21.31 8.65 -7.41
C PHE A 229 -20.33 9.00 -6.28
N VAL A 230 -19.64 7.97 -5.81
CA VAL A 230 -18.68 8.04 -4.71
C VAL A 230 -17.27 7.84 -5.26
N ILE A 231 -16.30 8.59 -4.74
CA ILE A 231 -14.89 8.32 -4.91
C ILE A 231 -14.28 8.00 -3.55
N THR A 232 -13.83 6.75 -3.36
CA THR A 232 -13.20 6.36 -2.09
C THR A 232 -11.69 6.61 -2.13
N MET A 233 -11.16 7.25 -1.09
CA MET A 233 -9.74 7.61 -0.99
C MET A 233 -9.32 7.84 0.46
N ASP A 234 -8.01 7.93 0.72
CA ASP A 234 -7.47 8.58 1.92
C ASP A 234 -7.77 10.08 1.86
N VAL A 235 -8.82 10.50 2.57
CA VAL A 235 -9.39 11.85 2.44
C VAL A 235 -8.39 12.89 2.93
N LEU A 236 -7.69 12.63 4.04
CA LEU A 236 -6.78 13.61 4.62
C LEU A 236 -5.58 13.91 3.73
N SER A 237 -5.12 12.92 2.95
CA SER A 237 -3.98 13.08 2.03
C SER A 237 -4.38 13.60 0.65
N HIS A 238 -5.52 13.15 0.11
CA HIS A 238 -5.78 13.24 -1.33
C HIS A 238 -7.01 14.07 -1.70
N SER A 239 -7.90 14.37 -0.76
CA SER A 239 -9.18 15.01 -1.09
C SER A 239 -9.07 16.40 -1.71
N VAL A 240 -8.10 17.20 -1.28
CA VAL A 240 -7.88 18.55 -1.83
C VAL A 240 -7.48 18.46 -3.30
N GLU A 241 -6.54 17.58 -3.60
CA GLU A 241 -6.04 17.41 -4.96
C GLU A 241 -7.09 16.77 -5.87
N MET A 242 -7.84 15.81 -5.34
CA MET A 242 -8.95 15.20 -6.06
C MET A 242 -10.09 16.18 -6.32
N ALA A 243 -10.44 17.01 -5.35
CA ALA A 243 -11.45 18.04 -5.53
C ALA A 243 -11.03 19.06 -6.60
N LEU A 244 -9.76 19.51 -6.59
CA LEU A 244 -9.21 20.36 -7.65
C LEU A 244 -9.26 19.69 -9.02
N HIS A 245 -8.89 18.41 -9.10
CA HIS A 245 -8.96 17.64 -10.34
C HIS A 245 -10.37 17.61 -10.90
N ILE A 246 -11.36 17.23 -10.07
CA ILE A 246 -12.76 17.14 -10.48
C ILE A 246 -13.29 18.51 -10.89
N LEU A 247 -13.00 19.57 -10.12
CA LEU A 247 -13.42 20.94 -10.46
C LEU A 247 -12.83 21.39 -11.80
N SER A 248 -11.59 20.99 -12.13
CA SER A 248 -11.00 21.29 -13.44
C SER A 248 -11.69 20.57 -14.61
N LEU A 249 -12.27 19.38 -14.37
CA LEU A 249 -12.95 18.58 -15.39
C LEU A 249 -14.41 19.01 -15.60
N VAL A 250 -15.17 19.13 -14.51
CA VAL A 250 -16.64 19.27 -14.57
C VAL A 250 -17.16 20.63 -14.14
N LYS A 251 -16.29 21.55 -13.67
CA LYS A 251 -16.49 22.98 -13.32
C LYS A 251 -17.66 23.37 -12.39
N THR A 252 -18.70 22.56 -12.21
CA THR A 252 -19.98 23.02 -11.62
C THR A 252 -20.74 21.95 -10.81
N ARG A 253 -20.14 20.79 -10.51
CA ARG A 253 -20.81 19.79 -9.65
C ARG A 253 -20.58 20.04 -8.17
N ASN A 254 -21.60 19.78 -7.38
CA ASN A 254 -21.53 19.81 -5.92
C ASN A 254 -20.71 18.61 -5.42
N ILE A 255 -19.42 18.87 -5.18
CA ILE A 255 -18.50 17.94 -4.53
C ILE A 255 -18.76 18.00 -3.03
N TYR A 256 -18.88 16.85 -2.38
CA TYR A 256 -19.03 16.75 -0.93
C TYR A 256 -17.89 15.92 -0.36
N VAL A 257 -17.25 16.43 0.69
CA VAL A 257 -16.19 15.67 1.40
C VAL A 257 -16.69 15.22 2.76
N VAL A 258 -16.62 13.90 2.99
CA VAL A 258 -17.10 13.24 4.21
C VAL A 258 -15.91 12.82 5.07
N HIS A 259 -15.37 13.75 5.84
CA HIS A 259 -14.35 13.44 6.85
C HIS A 259 -14.30 14.52 7.95
N PRO A 260 -14.29 14.15 9.25
CA PRO A 260 -14.34 15.13 10.34
C PRO A 260 -13.15 16.10 10.37
N GLY A 261 -11.96 15.62 10.00
CA GLY A 261 -10.73 16.42 9.93
C GLY A 261 -10.63 17.38 8.72
N PHE A 262 -11.46 17.21 7.68
CA PHE A 262 -11.29 17.94 6.43
C PHE A 262 -11.43 19.46 6.60
N LYS A 263 -12.36 19.92 7.46
CA LYS A 263 -12.54 21.34 7.76
C LYS A 263 -11.24 22.02 8.20
N ARG A 264 -10.49 21.39 9.09
CA ARG A 264 -9.24 21.98 9.63
C ARG A 264 -8.15 22.02 8.57
N ILE A 265 -8.05 20.96 7.76
CA ILE A 265 -7.11 20.92 6.63
C ILE A 265 -7.41 22.04 5.64
N MET A 266 -8.68 22.23 5.27
CA MET A 266 -9.08 23.31 4.36
C MET A 266 -8.77 24.69 4.90
N GLN A 267 -8.99 24.94 6.20
CA GLN A 267 -8.62 26.20 6.84
C GLN A 267 -7.11 26.46 6.76
N LEU A 268 -6.28 25.42 6.94
CA LEU A 268 -4.84 25.55 6.81
C LEU A 268 -4.42 25.92 5.37
N TYR A 269 -5.00 25.27 4.36
CA TYR A 269 -4.74 25.59 2.95
C TYR A 269 -5.25 26.97 2.55
N GLU A 270 -6.37 27.42 3.13
CA GLU A 270 -6.91 28.76 2.90
C GLU A 270 -5.99 29.86 3.43
N MET A 271 -5.34 29.62 4.58
CA MET A 271 -4.36 30.54 5.16
C MET A 271 -3.03 30.56 4.40
N LYS A 272 -2.74 29.52 3.61
CA LYS A 272 -1.45 29.32 2.94
C LYS A 272 -1.66 29.02 1.46
N ARG A 273 -2.26 29.96 0.74
CA ARG A 273 -2.62 29.80 -0.68
C ARG A 273 -1.40 29.70 -1.61
N ASP A 274 -0.24 30.16 -1.15
CA ASP A 274 1.04 30.13 -1.87
C ASP A 274 1.56 28.71 -2.15
N VAL A 275 0.96 27.69 -1.52
CA VAL A 275 1.30 26.29 -1.81
C VAL A 275 0.54 25.70 -2.98
N PHE A 276 -0.43 26.39 -3.57
CA PHE A 276 -1.07 25.92 -4.79
C PHE A 276 -0.20 26.24 -6.01
N ALA A 277 -0.23 25.37 -7.02
CA ALA A 277 0.37 25.63 -8.32
C ALA A 277 -0.15 26.94 -8.92
N GLU A 278 0.71 27.65 -9.65
CA GLU A 278 0.43 28.99 -10.18
C GLU A 278 -0.82 29.03 -11.05
N LYS A 279 -1.09 27.96 -11.82
CA LYS A 279 -2.32 27.80 -12.62
C LYS A 279 -3.61 27.93 -11.81
N PHE A 280 -3.62 27.52 -10.54
CA PHE A 280 -4.79 27.64 -9.67
C PHE A 280 -4.84 28.97 -8.94
N VAL A 281 -3.69 29.63 -8.77
CA VAL A 281 -3.65 31.03 -8.34
C VAL A 281 -4.25 31.94 -9.42
N SER A 282 -4.02 31.63 -10.70
CA SER A 282 -4.62 32.33 -11.85
C SER A 282 -6.08 31.97 -12.14
N GLU A 283 -6.64 30.95 -11.49
CA GLU A 283 -8.05 30.57 -11.60
C GLU A 283 -8.80 30.66 -10.25
N PRO A 284 -9.09 31.88 -9.76
CA PRO A 284 -9.66 32.09 -8.42
C PRO A 284 -11.01 31.40 -8.20
N SER A 285 -11.77 31.16 -9.27
CA SER A 285 -13.09 30.51 -9.21
C SER A 285 -12.99 29.06 -8.74
N ILE A 286 -11.99 28.31 -9.18
CA ILE A 286 -11.76 26.93 -8.76
C ILE A 286 -11.37 26.88 -7.28
N ILE A 287 -10.41 27.72 -6.88
CA ILE A 287 -9.97 27.80 -5.48
C ILE A 287 -11.09 28.27 -4.56
N SER A 288 -11.88 29.27 -4.96
CA SER A 288 -13.04 29.71 -4.20
C SER A 288 -14.05 28.59 -4.03
N THR A 289 -14.36 27.86 -5.10
CA THR A 289 -15.30 26.73 -5.07
C THR A 289 -14.80 25.59 -4.18
N LEU A 290 -13.50 25.32 -4.20
CA LEU A 290 -12.85 24.36 -3.31
C LEU A 290 -13.03 24.77 -1.83
N PHE A 291 -12.82 26.04 -1.48
CA PHE A 291 -12.99 26.48 -0.09
C PHE A 291 -14.45 26.50 0.37
N THR A 292 -15.40 26.69 -0.54
CA THR A 292 -16.83 26.60 -0.29
C THR A 292 -17.39 25.18 -0.43
N THR A 293 -16.56 24.18 -0.77
CA THR A 293 -16.98 22.79 -0.96
C THR A 293 -17.74 22.29 0.28
N PRO A 294 -19.02 21.90 0.14
CA PRO A 294 -19.85 21.52 1.27
C PRO A 294 -19.27 20.35 2.06
N ARG A 295 -19.41 20.45 3.38
CA ARG A 295 -18.83 19.49 4.34
C ARG A 295 -19.95 18.68 4.96
N LEU A 296 -19.93 17.38 4.76
CA LEU A 296 -20.89 16.49 5.40
C LEU A 296 -20.27 15.90 6.66
N LYS A 297 -20.96 16.06 7.79
CA LYS A 297 -20.69 15.22 8.94
C LYS A 297 -21.15 13.80 8.61
N PRO A 298 -20.43 12.75 9.04
CA PRO A 298 -20.89 11.37 8.89
C PRO A 298 -22.32 11.14 9.43
N SER A 299 -22.70 11.85 10.50
CA SER A 299 -24.05 11.80 11.09
C SER A 299 -25.14 12.53 10.28
N SER A 300 -24.77 13.24 9.21
CA SER A 300 -25.69 14.05 8.39
C SER A 300 -26.12 13.33 7.10
N LEU A 301 -26.11 12.00 7.08
CA LEU A 301 -26.49 11.17 5.93
C LEU A 301 -27.88 11.51 5.36
N PHE A 302 -28.82 11.90 6.22
CA PHE A 302 -30.14 12.39 5.81
C PHE A 302 -30.09 13.68 4.96
N LYS A 303 -29.07 14.52 5.14
CA LYS A 303 -28.85 15.71 4.30
C LYS A 303 -28.23 15.34 2.96
N ALA A 304 -27.35 14.34 2.93
CA ALA A 304 -26.79 13.81 1.69
C ALA A 304 -27.88 13.15 0.84
N SER A 305 -28.73 12.28 1.43
CA SER A 305 -29.85 11.66 0.73
C SER A 305 -30.87 12.65 0.19
N LYS A 306 -31.15 13.73 0.94
CA LYS A 306 -32.03 14.81 0.47
C LYS A 306 -31.43 15.65 -0.66
N ALA A 307 -30.11 15.92 -0.62
CA ALA A 307 -29.40 16.61 -1.72
C ALA A 307 -29.30 15.74 -2.98
N MET A 308 -29.14 14.42 -2.82
CA MET A 308 -29.13 13.44 -3.92
C MET A 308 -30.46 13.33 -4.66
N ALA A 309 -31.58 13.72 -4.03
CA ALA A 309 -32.91 13.67 -4.66
C ALA A 309 -33.16 14.82 -5.65
N SER A 310 -32.39 15.92 -5.56
CA SER A 310 -32.57 17.10 -6.40
C SER A 310 -31.44 17.31 -7.42
N GLU A 311 -30.24 16.79 -7.16
CA GLU A 311 -29.06 17.08 -7.97
C GLU A 311 -28.09 15.88 -8.04
N SER A 312 -27.28 15.88 -9.10
CA SER A 312 -26.16 14.95 -9.25
C SER A 312 -24.97 15.41 -8.42
N ILE A 313 -24.50 14.57 -7.49
CA ILE A 313 -23.43 14.92 -6.55
C ILE A 313 -22.25 13.94 -6.61
N ILE A 314 -21.07 14.44 -6.24
CA ILE A 314 -19.85 13.63 -6.13
C ILE A 314 -19.43 13.59 -4.67
N ILE A 315 -19.34 12.39 -4.08
CA ILE A 315 -18.98 12.22 -2.67
C ILE A 315 -17.54 11.70 -2.56
N LEU A 316 -16.68 12.43 -1.86
CA LEU A 316 -15.32 11.97 -1.52
C LEU A 316 -15.32 11.47 -0.06
N CYS A 317 -14.96 10.21 0.16
CA CYS A 317 -14.96 9.62 1.50
C CYS A 317 -13.92 8.52 1.70
N GLU A 318 -13.68 8.12 2.95
CA GLU A 318 -12.88 6.94 3.26
C GLU A 318 -13.59 5.65 2.80
N PRO A 319 -12.86 4.59 2.40
CA PRO A 319 -13.46 3.29 2.05
C PRO A 319 -14.42 2.75 3.12
N THR A 320 -14.10 2.97 4.40
CA THR A 320 -14.96 2.56 5.52
C THR A 320 -16.31 3.27 5.51
N PHE A 321 -16.35 4.58 5.21
CA PHE A 321 -17.61 5.32 5.10
C PHE A 321 -18.45 4.85 3.91
N TYR A 322 -17.81 4.52 2.78
CA TYR A 322 -18.51 3.93 1.64
C TYR A 322 -19.19 2.61 2.01
N LYS A 323 -18.44 1.68 2.61
CA LYS A 323 -18.97 0.38 3.05
C LYS A 323 -20.17 0.53 3.98
N LEU A 324 -20.10 1.48 4.91
CA LEU A 324 -21.14 1.69 5.93
C LEU A 324 -22.38 2.39 5.39
N PHE A 325 -22.23 3.33 4.45
CA PHE A 325 -23.29 4.31 4.17
C PHE A 325 -23.64 4.54 2.70
N TYR A 326 -22.78 4.16 1.76
CA TYR A 326 -22.95 4.51 0.35
C TYR A 326 -22.82 3.32 -0.61
N LYS A 327 -22.87 2.08 -0.10
CA LYS A 327 -22.75 0.82 -0.85
C LYS A 327 -23.64 0.73 -2.11
N SER A 328 -24.77 1.41 -2.13
CA SER A 328 -25.73 1.38 -3.26
C SER A 328 -25.40 2.35 -4.39
N MET A 329 -24.37 3.21 -4.24
CA MET A 329 -23.98 4.18 -5.25
C MET A 329 -22.87 3.64 -6.15
N PRO A 330 -22.82 4.06 -7.43
CA PRO A 330 -21.63 3.85 -8.27
C PRO A 330 -20.38 4.36 -7.55
N VAL A 331 -19.30 3.58 -7.60
CA VAL A 331 -18.07 3.88 -6.88
C VAL A 331 -16.85 3.84 -7.80
N ILE A 332 -16.00 4.84 -7.63
CA ILE A 332 -14.64 4.86 -8.15
C ILE A 332 -13.71 4.69 -6.96
N HIS A 333 -12.95 3.59 -6.92
CA HIS A 333 -11.93 3.43 -5.90
C HIS A 333 -10.64 4.10 -6.37
N LEU A 334 -10.20 5.18 -5.71
CA LEU A 334 -8.94 5.84 -6.08
C LEU A 334 -7.74 4.87 -5.96
N SER A 335 -7.88 3.84 -5.14
CA SER A 335 -6.94 2.73 -5.02
C SER A 335 -6.83 1.84 -6.26
N ASP A 336 -7.62 2.03 -7.31
CA ASP A 336 -7.50 1.23 -8.54
C ASP A 336 -6.60 1.94 -9.58
N TYR A 337 -6.35 3.23 -9.34
CA TYR A 337 -5.58 4.06 -10.24
C TYR A 337 -4.18 4.31 -9.69
N GLY A 338 -3.19 4.47 -10.56
CA GLY A 338 -1.84 4.96 -10.25
C GLY A 338 -1.83 6.43 -9.82
N ILE A 339 -2.90 6.87 -9.15
CA ILE A 339 -3.21 8.24 -8.73
C ILE A 339 -3.27 8.33 -7.20
N LYS A 340 -2.95 7.25 -6.46
CA LYS A 340 -2.15 7.52 -5.25
C LYS A 340 -1.00 8.35 -5.78
N PHE A 341 -0.82 9.55 -5.28
CA PHE A 341 0.23 10.44 -5.75
C PHE A 341 1.60 9.86 -5.34
N THR A 342 1.95 8.79 -6.01
CA THR A 342 3.07 7.90 -5.89
C THR A 342 3.27 7.59 -7.37
N GLY A 343 3.92 8.52 -8.07
CA GLY A 343 4.02 8.55 -9.52
C GLY A 343 4.41 7.22 -10.15
N CYS A 344 4.24 7.12 -11.46
CA CYS A 344 4.66 5.93 -12.19
C CYS A 344 6.19 5.80 -12.19
N MET A 345 6.70 4.57 -12.02
CA MET A 345 8.13 4.29 -12.10
C MET A 345 8.73 4.69 -13.45
N GLU A 346 8.00 4.46 -14.54
CA GLU A 346 8.44 4.82 -15.89
C GLU A 346 8.57 6.34 -16.07
N ASP A 347 7.66 7.11 -15.49
CA ASP A 347 7.69 8.57 -15.57
C ASP A 347 8.77 9.16 -14.66
N ALA A 348 9.03 8.54 -13.52
CA ALA A 348 10.15 8.91 -12.64
C ALA A 348 11.49 8.84 -13.37
N LEU A 349 11.70 7.76 -14.13
CA LEU A 349 12.95 7.54 -14.88
C LEU A 349 13.15 8.54 -16.02
N LYS A 350 12.08 9.24 -16.46
CA LYS A 350 12.15 10.31 -17.46
C LYS A 350 12.53 11.66 -16.84
N LEU A 351 12.51 11.81 -15.52
CA LEU A 351 12.85 13.08 -14.87
C LEU A 351 14.36 13.34 -14.93
N PRO A 352 14.83 14.44 -15.55
CA PRO A 352 16.24 14.65 -15.87
C PRO A 352 17.15 14.83 -14.65
N TRP A 353 16.56 15.11 -13.49
CA TRP A 353 17.29 15.29 -12.23
C TRP A 353 17.41 14.01 -11.40
N ILE A 354 16.77 12.90 -11.81
CA ILE A 354 16.91 11.61 -11.13
C ILE A 354 18.06 10.87 -11.82
N SER A 355 19.23 10.80 -11.18
CA SER A 355 20.36 10.04 -11.74
C SER A 355 20.22 8.54 -11.56
N GLN A 356 19.58 8.14 -10.45
CA GLN A 356 19.34 6.74 -10.10
C GLN A 356 18.10 6.66 -9.23
N LEU A 357 17.18 5.75 -9.56
CA LEU A 357 16.08 5.41 -8.69
C LEU A 357 16.49 4.26 -7.76
N CYS A 358 16.73 4.59 -6.49
CA CYS A 358 17.08 3.63 -5.45
C CYS A 358 15.80 2.97 -4.92
N LEU A 359 15.33 1.98 -5.67
CA LEU A 359 14.29 1.06 -5.21
C LEU A 359 14.96 -0.11 -4.50
N ASN A 360 14.55 -0.40 -3.28
CA ASN A 360 14.76 -1.75 -2.79
C ASN A 360 13.79 -2.66 -3.53
N LYS A 361 14.34 -3.65 -4.26
CA LYS A 361 13.55 -4.76 -4.79
C LYS A 361 12.67 -5.22 -3.63
N LEU A 362 11.35 -5.07 -3.73
CA LEU A 362 10.46 -6.03 -3.09
C LEU A 362 11.12 -7.38 -3.35
N LYS A 363 11.33 -8.22 -2.32
CA LYS A 363 11.52 -9.62 -2.60
C LYS A 363 10.36 -9.97 -3.55
N LYS A 364 10.68 -10.13 -4.84
CA LYS A 364 9.80 -10.71 -5.85
C LYS A 364 9.48 -12.18 -5.49
N ASP A 365 10.00 -12.62 -4.35
CA ASP A 365 9.85 -13.93 -3.72
C ASP A 365 8.76 -13.96 -2.64
N CYS A 366 8.00 -12.88 -2.43
CA CYS A 366 6.58 -13.12 -2.15
C CYS A 366 6.00 -13.63 -3.46
N ALA A 367 6.15 -14.94 -3.68
CA ALA A 367 5.39 -15.66 -4.67
C ALA A 367 3.98 -15.10 -4.60
N ILE A 368 3.49 -14.57 -5.72
CA ILE A 368 2.06 -14.42 -5.90
C ILE A 368 1.58 -15.85 -5.75
N GLU A 369 1.12 -16.22 -4.55
CA GLU A 369 0.31 -17.41 -4.37
C GLU A 369 -0.91 -17.16 -5.22
N GLU A 370 -0.88 -17.72 -6.42
CA GLU A 370 -2.07 -17.79 -7.23
C GLU A 370 -2.97 -18.80 -6.52
N LYS A 371 -3.89 -18.29 -5.71
CA LYS A 371 -4.94 -19.09 -5.10
C LYS A 371 -5.92 -19.43 -6.20
N ILE A 372 -5.87 -20.66 -6.66
CA ILE A 372 -6.80 -21.16 -7.66
C ILE A 372 -8.11 -21.47 -6.92
N SER A 373 -9.20 -20.82 -7.31
CA SER A 373 -10.53 -21.18 -6.83
C SER A 373 -10.88 -22.56 -7.38
N VAL A 374 -10.91 -23.57 -6.51
CA VAL A 374 -11.24 -24.94 -6.89
C VAL A 374 -12.76 -25.08 -6.91
N PRO A 375 -13.37 -25.61 -7.98
CA PRO A 375 -14.78 -25.96 -7.97
C PRO A 375 -15.06 -27.00 -6.88
N VAL A 376 -16.24 -26.90 -6.25
CA VAL A 376 -16.61 -27.66 -5.05
C VAL A 376 -16.60 -29.18 -5.29
N GLU A 377 -16.69 -29.63 -6.54
CA GLU A 377 -16.48 -31.00 -6.98
C GLU A 377 -16.08 -30.97 -8.46
N ASP A 378 -14.87 -31.40 -8.80
CA ASP A 378 -14.53 -31.76 -10.17
C ASP A 378 -14.73 -33.27 -10.34
N VAL A 379 -15.73 -33.63 -11.14
CA VAL A 379 -16.14 -35.02 -11.42
C VAL A 379 -15.73 -35.44 -12.84
N THR A 380 -14.94 -34.62 -13.52
CA THR A 380 -14.47 -34.92 -14.87
C THR A 380 -13.37 -35.97 -14.84
N GLU A 381 -13.35 -36.89 -15.83
CA GLU A 381 -12.28 -37.91 -15.95
C GLU A 381 -10.90 -37.29 -16.22
N GLU A 382 -10.86 -36.06 -16.74
CA GLU A 382 -9.62 -35.35 -17.08
C GLU A 382 -8.99 -34.63 -15.87
N GLY A 383 -9.82 -34.23 -14.89
CA GLY A 383 -9.39 -33.51 -13.69
C GLY A 383 -9.05 -32.04 -13.93
N LEU A 384 -8.84 -31.29 -12.84
CA LEU A 384 -8.60 -29.85 -12.89
C LEU A 384 -7.14 -29.53 -13.22
N LEU A 385 -6.87 -28.94 -14.38
CA LEU A 385 -5.55 -28.48 -14.76
C LEU A 385 -5.06 -27.34 -13.86
N ILE A 386 -3.99 -27.56 -13.11
CA ILE A 386 -3.43 -26.57 -12.17
C ILE A 386 -2.03 -26.07 -12.56
N ALA A 387 -1.32 -26.83 -13.39
CA ALA A 387 -0.07 -26.38 -13.98
C ALA A 387 0.14 -27.03 -15.34
N GLU A 388 0.51 -26.23 -16.34
CA GLU A 388 0.95 -26.71 -17.65
C GLU A 388 2.30 -26.08 -18.00
N SER A 389 3.14 -26.86 -18.65
CA SER A 389 4.38 -26.45 -19.29
C SER A 389 4.51 -27.17 -20.63
N ALA A 390 5.51 -26.79 -21.43
CA ALA A 390 5.81 -27.46 -22.69
C ALA A 390 6.08 -28.98 -22.55
N LEU A 391 6.40 -29.48 -21.35
CA LEU A 391 6.81 -30.87 -21.10
C LEU A 391 5.84 -31.67 -20.21
N PHE A 392 4.93 -31.01 -19.49
CA PHE A 392 4.00 -31.69 -18.59
C PHE A 392 2.80 -30.82 -18.23
N SER A 393 1.74 -31.49 -17.80
CA SER A 393 0.56 -30.92 -17.16
C SER A 393 0.25 -31.65 -15.86
N ILE A 394 -0.17 -30.92 -14.83
CA ILE A 394 -0.61 -31.47 -13.54
C ILE A 394 -2.10 -31.25 -13.43
N HIS A 395 -2.83 -32.34 -13.20
CA HIS A 395 -4.27 -32.33 -13.00
C HIS A 395 -4.62 -32.81 -11.59
N LEU A 396 -5.57 -32.12 -10.95
CA LEU A 396 -6.12 -32.50 -9.66
C LEU A 396 -7.43 -33.25 -9.85
N HIS A 397 -7.53 -34.40 -9.21
CA HIS A 397 -8.73 -35.22 -9.17
C HIS A 397 -9.30 -35.21 -7.76
N ASN A 398 -10.62 -35.44 -7.62
CA ASN A 398 -11.27 -35.57 -6.32
C ASN A 398 -11.10 -34.32 -5.42
N THR A 399 -11.45 -33.13 -5.95
CA THR A 399 -11.25 -31.83 -5.28
C THR A 399 -12.10 -31.58 -4.04
N HIS A 400 -13.07 -32.45 -3.73
CA HIS A 400 -14.02 -32.33 -2.61
C HIS A 400 -13.36 -32.14 -1.23
N ASN A 401 -12.14 -32.66 -1.04
CA ASN A 401 -11.38 -32.48 0.20
C ASN A 401 -10.29 -31.41 0.11
N ILE A 402 -10.16 -30.66 -0.98
CA ILE A 402 -9.11 -29.65 -1.17
C ILE A 402 -9.70 -28.26 -0.87
N ASN A 403 -9.27 -27.66 0.24
CA ASN A 403 -9.69 -26.32 0.64
C ASN A 403 -8.94 -25.21 -0.10
N VAL A 404 -7.64 -25.40 -0.34
CA VAL A 404 -6.78 -24.39 -0.97
C VAL A 404 -5.74 -25.07 -1.84
N VAL A 405 -5.64 -24.62 -3.09
CA VAL A 405 -4.49 -24.89 -3.96
C VAL A 405 -3.67 -23.62 -4.05
N SER A 406 -2.40 -23.68 -3.65
CA SER A 406 -1.47 -22.57 -3.81
C SER A 406 -0.32 -22.96 -4.73
N LYS A 407 -0.11 -22.14 -5.76
CA LYS A 407 0.96 -22.31 -6.73
C LYS A 407 2.01 -21.24 -6.53
N SER A 408 3.27 -21.64 -6.52
CA SER A 408 4.43 -20.75 -6.47
C SER A 408 5.40 -21.06 -7.61
N LYS A 409 6.43 -20.23 -7.77
CA LYS A 409 7.51 -20.49 -8.74
C LYS A 409 8.34 -21.73 -8.42
N GLU A 410 8.39 -22.13 -7.15
CA GLU A 410 9.28 -23.19 -6.65
C GLU A 410 8.54 -24.49 -6.31
N GLY A 411 7.20 -24.50 -6.36
CA GLY A 411 6.41 -25.68 -6.06
C GLY A 411 4.91 -25.44 -6.00
N LEU A 412 4.20 -26.56 -5.84
CA LEU A 412 2.76 -26.64 -5.66
C LEU A 412 2.45 -27.12 -4.24
N SER A 413 1.52 -26.47 -3.55
CA SER A 413 1.02 -26.89 -2.25
C SER A 413 -0.50 -27.07 -2.27
N LEU A 414 -0.97 -28.17 -1.68
CA LEU A 414 -2.38 -28.51 -1.57
C LEU A 414 -2.76 -28.59 -0.09
N HIS A 415 -3.80 -27.86 0.31
CA HIS A 415 -4.35 -27.89 1.68
C HIS A 415 -5.68 -28.63 1.68
N PHE A 416 -5.76 -29.70 2.47
CA PHE A 416 -6.96 -30.53 2.55
C PHE A 416 -7.82 -30.23 3.78
N ALA A 417 -9.11 -30.55 3.70
CA ALA A 417 -10.07 -30.51 4.80
C ALA A 417 -10.27 -31.93 5.38
N GLY A 418 -10.09 -32.11 6.69
CA GLY A 418 -10.40 -33.36 7.41
C GLY A 418 -9.26 -34.39 7.51
N ASP A 419 -9.57 -35.54 8.11
CA ASP A 419 -8.64 -36.66 8.29
C ASP A 419 -8.54 -37.52 7.01
N PHE A 420 -7.31 -37.75 6.53
CA PHE A 420 -7.07 -38.54 5.31
C PHE A 420 -7.36 -40.02 5.52
N LYS A 421 -8.25 -40.59 4.69
CA LYS A 421 -8.32 -42.05 4.52
C LYS A 421 -7.24 -42.49 3.52
N LYS A 422 -6.54 -43.57 3.88
CA LYS A 422 -5.30 -44.08 3.25
C LYS A 422 -5.39 -44.43 1.75
N ASP A 423 -6.57 -44.37 1.15
CA ASP A 423 -6.86 -44.91 -0.18
C ASP A 423 -7.29 -43.84 -1.22
N LEU A 424 -7.06 -42.55 -0.94
CA LEU A 424 -7.34 -41.46 -1.89
C LEU A 424 -6.21 -41.27 -2.92
N ILE A 425 -6.47 -41.68 -4.17
CA ILE A 425 -5.64 -41.36 -5.35
C ILE A 425 -6.12 -40.00 -5.89
N GLY A 426 -5.30 -38.95 -5.76
CA GLY A 426 -5.77 -37.57 -5.98
C GLY A 426 -4.84 -36.64 -6.78
N LEU A 427 -3.85 -37.17 -7.48
CA LEU A 427 -2.92 -36.36 -8.28
C LEU A 427 -2.50 -37.15 -9.52
N SER A 428 -2.80 -36.62 -10.71
CA SER A 428 -2.27 -37.17 -11.96
C SER A 428 -1.31 -36.17 -12.61
N LEU A 429 -0.19 -36.70 -13.10
CA LEU A 429 0.78 -35.96 -13.90
C LEU A 429 0.65 -36.48 -15.33
N ASP A 430 0.18 -35.63 -16.24
CA ASP A 430 0.04 -35.97 -17.65
C ASP A 430 1.15 -35.29 -18.46
N CYS A 431 2.07 -36.09 -19.01
CA CYS A 431 3.21 -35.60 -19.77
C CYS A 431 2.96 -35.75 -21.26
N LYS A 432 2.69 -34.64 -21.95
CA LYS A 432 2.58 -34.62 -23.42
C LYS A 432 3.95 -35.02 -24.01
N GLU A 433 3.97 -36.20 -24.64
CA GLU A 433 5.13 -36.81 -25.32
C GLU A 433 6.31 -37.31 -24.45
N SER A 434 6.04 -37.94 -23.29
CA SER A 434 7.11 -38.51 -22.45
C SER A 434 6.99 -40.02 -22.20
N LYS A 435 8.15 -40.69 -22.12
CA LYS A 435 8.32 -42.08 -21.63
C LYS A 435 7.84 -42.29 -20.17
N LEU A 436 7.39 -41.24 -19.48
CA LEU A 436 6.86 -41.27 -18.10
C LEU A 436 5.53 -42.02 -17.93
N GLN A 437 4.70 -42.15 -18.97
CA GLN A 437 3.49 -43.01 -18.90
C GLN A 437 3.85 -44.49 -18.61
N ASN A 438 5.03 -44.94 -19.03
CA ASN A 438 5.55 -46.29 -18.74
C ASN A 438 6.20 -46.41 -17.34
N ILE A 439 6.56 -45.29 -16.69
CA ILE A 439 7.21 -45.26 -15.37
C ILE A 439 6.18 -45.22 -14.23
N LEU A 440 5.01 -44.62 -14.48
CA LEU A 440 3.91 -44.60 -13.51
C LEU A 440 3.06 -45.88 -13.53
N SER A 441 3.04 -46.60 -14.66
CA SER A 441 2.25 -47.83 -14.87
C SER A 441 2.98 -49.14 -14.56
N HIS A 442 4.28 -49.13 -14.25
CA HIS A 442 5.05 -50.34 -13.92
C HIS A 442 5.88 -50.25 -12.63
N ASN A 443 5.99 -51.39 -11.95
CA ASN A 443 6.59 -51.57 -10.62
C ASN A 443 8.08 -51.16 -10.55
N ALA A 444 8.38 -50.35 -9.51
CA ALA A 444 9.51 -50.49 -8.57
C ALA A 444 10.98 -50.17 -8.93
N ALA A 445 11.36 -49.62 -10.09
CA ALA A 445 12.81 -49.52 -10.38
C ALA A 445 13.57 -48.24 -9.94
N SER A 446 12.91 -47.12 -9.59
CA SER A 446 13.65 -45.88 -9.23
C SER A 446 12.90 -44.92 -8.29
N ARG A 447 12.02 -45.45 -7.44
CA ARG A 447 11.36 -44.65 -6.39
C ARG A 447 12.20 -44.75 -5.13
N LEU A 448 12.76 -43.62 -4.68
CA LEU A 448 13.48 -43.54 -3.41
C LEU A 448 12.58 -42.82 -2.40
N VAL A 449 12.17 -43.51 -1.35
CA VAL A 449 11.48 -42.90 -0.22
C VAL A 449 12.53 -42.56 0.82
N VAL A 450 12.76 -41.27 1.06
CA VAL A 450 13.71 -40.79 2.06
C VAL A 450 12.95 -39.87 3.02
N ASN A 451 12.90 -40.23 4.31
CA ASN A 451 12.22 -39.44 5.36
C ASN A 451 10.79 -39.02 4.96
N SER A 452 9.96 -40.00 4.57
CA SER A 452 8.57 -39.78 4.13
C SER A 452 8.41 -38.85 2.92
N THR A 453 9.48 -38.67 2.14
CA THR A 453 9.49 -37.92 0.88
C THR A 453 9.71 -38.91 -0.27
N LEU A 454 8.79 -38.97 -1.21
CA LEU A 454 8.96 -39.71 -2.46
C LEU A 454 9.82 -38.88 -3.41
N VAL A 455 10.95 -39.45 -3.82
CA VAL A 455 11.91 -38.83 -4.72
C VAL A 455 11.82 -39.52 -6.08
N CYS A 456 11.47 -38.73 -7.10
CA CYS A 456 11.32 -39.16 -8.49
C CYS A 456 12.36 -38.42 -9.35
N PRO A 457 13.50 -39.04 -9.67
CA PRO A 457 14.46 -38.45 -10.60
C PRO A 457 13.90 -38.48 -12.03
N VAL A 458 13.98 -37.35 -12.74
CA VAL A 458 13.56 -37.19 -14.14
C VAL A 458 14.59 -36.31 -14.86
N GLU A 459 15.38 -36.92 -15.76
CA GLU A 459 16.42 -36.24 -16.53
C GLU A 459 17.35 -35.38 -15.64
N ASP A 460 17.43 -34.07 -15.88
CA ASP A 460 18.27 -33.10 -15.18
C ASP A 460 17.64 -32.57 -13.87
N ALA A 461 16.55 -33.17 -13.41
CA ALA A 461 15.79 -32.70 -12.25
C ALA A 461 15.33 -33.84 -11.33
N VAL A 462 15.09 -33.48 -10.08
CA VAL A 462 14.51 -34.36 -9.07
C VAL A 462 13.21 -33.75 -8.57
N PHE A 463 12.14 -34.54 -8.61
CA PHE A 463 10.87 -34.17 -8.02
C PHE A 463 10.75 -34.81 -6.64
N LYS A 464 10.54 -34.00 -5.62
CA LYS A 464 10.32 -34.44 -4.24
C LYS A 464 8.87 -34.20 -3.87
N ILE A 465 8.18 -35.26 -3.47
CA ILE A 465 6.79 -35.24 -3.02
C ILE A 465 6.79 -35.58 -1.53
N LYS A 466 6.39 -34.64 -0.68
CA LYS A 466 6.35 -34.84 0.78
C LYS A 466 4.97 -34.48 1.31
N GLU A 467 4.43 -35.35 2.15
CA GLU A 467 3.22 -35.12 2.93
C GLU A 467 3.57 -34.83 4.39
N GLU A 468 3.09 -33.73 4.93
CA GLU A 468 3.29 -33.38 6.35
C GLU A 468 2.09 -32.55 6.85
N GLY A 469 1.42 -33.03 7.91
CA GLY A 469 0.31 -32.30 8.53
C GLY A 469 -0.89 -32.04 7.61
N GLY A 470 -1.21 -32.96 6.69
CA GLY A 470 -2.31 -32.79 5.73
C GLY A 470 -1.98 -31.87 4.55
N ILE A 471 -0.70 -31.54 4.35
CA ILE A 471 -0.21 -30.76 3.22
C ILE A 471 0.65 -31.66 2.33
N VAL A 472 0.28 -31.78 1.06
CA VAL A 472 1.13 -32.43 0.04
C VAL A 472 1.91 -31.33 -0.69
N SER A 473 3.24 -31.45 -0.66
CA SER A 473 4.16 -30.52 -1.31
C SER A 473 4.92 -31.22 -2.43
N VAL A 474 4.93 -30.61 -3.62
CA VAL A 474 5.73 -31.08 -4.77
C VAL A 474 6.78 -30.02 -5.10
N LYS A 475 8.05 -30.40 -4.97
CA LYS A 475 9.20 -29.52 -5.27
C LYS A 475 10.02 -30.08 -6.42
N LYS A 476 10.42 -29.21 -7.34
CA LYS A 476 11.36 -29.51 -8.41
C LYS A 476 12.73 -28.96 -8.03
N GLU A 477 13.74 -29.81 -7.97
CA GLU A 477 15.13 -29.43 -7.79
C GLU A 477 15.93 -29.76 -9.06
N GLN A 478 16.83 -28.88 -9.49
CA GLN A 478 17.77 -29.22 -10.55
C GLN A 478 18.86 -30.14 -9.97
N LEU A 479 19.22 -31.18 -10.71
CA LEU A 479 20.39 -31.99 -10.36
C LEU A 479 21.64 -31.11 -10.45
N PRO A 480 22.59 -31.24 -9.52
CA PRO A 480 23.86 -30.57 -9.64
C PRO A 480 24.52 -31.01 -10.95
N ARG A 481 24.86 -30.05 -11.81
CA ARG A 481 25.69 -30.31 -12.99
C ARG A 481 27.08 -30.70 -12.49
N ASN A 482 27.45 -31.96 -12.68
CA ASN A 482 28.82 -32.43 -12.45
C ASN A 482 29.78 -31.84 -13.49
#